data_AF-A0A6I1HH25-F1
#
_entry.id   AF-A0A6I1HH25-F1
#
_cell.length_a   1.000
_cell.length_b   1.000
_cell.length_c   1.000
_cell.angle_alpha   90.00
_cell.angle_beta   90.00
_cell.angle_gamma   90.00
#
_symmetry.space_group_name_H-M   'P 1'
#
loop_
_entity.id
_entity.type
_entity.pdbx_description
1 polymer ?
#
loop_
_entity_poly.entity_id
_entity_poly.type
_entity_poly.pdbx_seq_one_letter_code
_entity_poly.pdbx_strand_id
1 'polypeptide(L)'
;MIPPCCCTQTISNCSISNPWPKKRQACSTRTITGASPPRFQFIPFAQTGAGDHYCFFASGQHDGEMPVVLLWHDQDEARYLAKNLQDFIFHMLLNSMADQDTYNEVSDGEFREQLEKTMLTHARYLTPEQAQVLQTLLSRDIIDYEVALPKGRREAHRGLLTDTELASLRDELIPYDKFDHCFAYSTAS
;
A
#
# COMPACT_ATOMS: atom_id res chain seq x y z
N MET A 1 38.24 -20.23 17.04
CA MET A 1 37.31 -20.56 18.13
C MET A 1 36.73 -19.25 18.65
N ILE A 2 35.46 -18.98 18.35
CA ILE A 2 34.72 -17.81 18.80
C ILE A 2 33.52 -18.36 19.58
N PRO A 3 33.27 -17.95 20.83
CA PRO A 3 32.15 -18.45 21.62
C PRO A 3 30.82 -17.81 21.18
N PRO A 4 29.67 -18.48 21.38
CA PRO A 4 28.36 -17.92 21.07
C PRO A 4 27.86 -17.07 22.26
N CYS A 5 27.48 -15.82 22.00
CA CYS A 5 26.71 -15.03 22.97
C CYS A 5 25.23 -15.35 22.82
N CYS A 6 24.71 -16.07 23.81
CA CYS A 6 23.30 -16.20 24.12
C CYS A 6 22.86 -14.96 24.91
N CYS A 7 21.80 -14.28 24.48
CA CYS A 7 21.08 -13.33 25.32
C CYS A 7 19.57 -13.50 25.09
N THR A 8 18.98 -14.34 25.93
CA THR A 8 17.56 -14.35 26.26
C THR A 8 17.23 -13.13 27.12
N GLN A 9 16.28 -12.30 26.69
CA GLN A 9 15.43 -11.56 27.63
C GLN A 9 14.08 -11.20 27.00
N THR A 10 13.07 -11.38 27.83
CA THR A 10 11.63 -11.36 27.64
C THR A 10 11.11 -9.97 27.29
N ILE A 11 10.26 -9.85 26.26
CA ILE A 11 9.43 -8.66 26.05
C ILE A 11 7.97 -9.03 26.29
N SER A 12 7.47 -8.39 27.35
CA SER A 12 6.09 -8.21 27.79
C SER A 12 5.10 -7.94 26.66
N ASN A 13 3.92 -8.53 26.79
CA ASN A 13 2.75 -8.34 25.93
C ASN A 13 2.37 -6.86 25.80
N CYS A 14 2.40 -6.36 24.56
CA CYS A 14 1.68 -5.15 24.15
C CYS A 14 0.78 -5.56 22.97
N SER A 15 -0.52 -5.50 23.17
CA SER A 15 -1.56 -5.80 22.18
C SER A 15 -1.64 -4.63 21.20
N ILE A 16 -1.00 -4.75 20.04
CA ILE A 16 -1.04 -3.75 18.97
C ILE A 16 -2.00 -4.28 17.89
N SER A 17 -3.12 -3.58 17.70
CA SER A 17 -3.93 -3.66 16.48
C SER A 17 -3.13 -3.07 15.32
N ASN A 18 -2.60 -3.98 14.49
CA ASN A 18 -1.98 -3.87 13.16
C ASN A 18 -1.26 -2.59 12.72
N PRO A 19 0.04 -2.74 12.36
CA PRO A 19 0.56 -2.15 11.13
C PRO A 19 1.26 -3.23 10.26
N TRP A 20 0.47 -4.05 9.55
CA TRP A 20 0.85 -5.20 8.70
C TRP A 20 0.98 -6.59 9.37
N PRO A 21 0.50 -7.69 8.72
CA PRO A 21 0.15 -8.93 9.40
C PRO A 21 1.33 -9.86 9.71
N LYS A 22 1.27 -10.45 10.91
CA LYS A 22 1.99 -11.68 11.26
C LYS A 22 1.30 -12.89 10.61
N LYS A 23 1.96 -13.49 9.61
CA LYS A 23 2.18 -14.95 9.47
C LYS A 23 2.97 -15.18 8.17
N ARG A 24 4.20 -15.70 8.30
CA ARG A 24 4.93 -16.25 7.15
C ARG A 24 4.17 -17.50 6.69
N GLN A 25 3.38 -17.38 5.64
CA GLN A 25 2.96 -18.55 4.88
C GLN A 25 3.97 -18.69 3.73
N ALA A 26 4.69 -19.81 3.71
CA ALA A 26 5.63 -20.08 2.64
C ALA A 26 4.88 -20.04 1.30
N CYS A 27 5.31 -19.15 0.41
CA CYS A 27 4.85 -19.11 -0.96
C CYS A 27 5.24 -20.44 -1.61
N SER A 28 4.26 -21.32 -1.81
CA SER A 28 4.47 -22.59 -2.50
C SER A 28 4.53 -22.28 -4.00
N THR A 29 5.73 -22.19 -4.55
CA THR A 29 5.96 -22.33 -5.99
C THR A 29 5.65 -23.77 -6.38
N ARG A 30 4.39 -24.06 -6.67
CA ARG A 30 3.98 -25.35 -7.21
C ARG A 30 4.26 -25.34 -8.72
N THR A 31 5.43 -25.85 -9.12
CA THR A 31 5.72 -26.12 -10.53
C THR A 31 4.92 -27.36 -10.95
N ILE A 32 3.73 -27.15 -11.53
CA ILE A 32 2.98 -28.22 -12.17
C ILE A 32 3.59 -28.44 -13.56
N THR A 33 4.36 -29.53 -13.70
CA THR A 33 4.87 -29.99 -14.98
C THR A 33 3.71 -30.44 -15.87
N GLY A 34 3.32 -29.59 -16.83
CA GLY A 34 2.36 -29.95 -17.89
C GLY A 34 1.37 -28.85 -18.30
N ALA A 35 1.26 -27.74 -17.57
CA ALA A 35 0.41 -26.62 -17.97
C ALA A 35 1.18 -25.66 -18.90
N SER A 36 0.53 -25.16 -19.95
CA SER A 36 0.98 -23.94 -20.64
C SER A 36 1.31 -22.89 -19.57
N PRO A 37 2.43 -22.13 -19.69
CA PRO A 37 2.74 -21.11 -18.71
C PRO A 37 1.51 -20.22 -18.51
N PRO A 38 1.14 -19.88 -17.26
CA PRO A 38 -0.02 -19.05 -17.01
C PRO A 38 0.16 -17.74 -17.78
N ARG A 39 -0.91 -17.32 -18.47
CA ARG A 39 -0.94 -16.12 -19.31
C ARG A 39 -0.48 -14.87 -18.55
N PHE A 40 -0.63 -14.89 -17.22
CA PHE A 40 -0.20 -13.84 -16.32
C PHE A 40 0.61 -14.41 -15.14
N GLN A 41 1.68 -13.71 -14.78
CA GLN A 41 2.55 -14.02 -13.65
C GLN A 41 2.48 -12.90 -12.63
N PHE A 42 2.11 -13.28 -11.40
CA PHE A 42 1.98 -12.38 -10.26
C PHE A 42 2.90 -12.84 -9.14
N ILE A 43 3.57 -11.89 -8.49
CA ILE A 43 4.42 -12.16 -7.32
C ILE A 43 3.81 -11.39 -6.13
N PRO A 44 3.04 -12.04 -5.24
CA PRO A 44 2.44 -11.38 -4.10
C PRO A 44 3.51 -10.95 -3.09
N PHE A 45 3.37 -9.73 -2.55
CA PHE A 45 4.29 -9.21 -1.54
C PHE A 45 3.60 -8.60 -0.31
N ALA A 46 2.31 -8.30 -0.40
CA ALA A 46 1.48 -7.86 0.73
C ALA A 46 0.01 -8.25 0.53
N GLN A 47 -0.79 -8.10 1.58
CA GLN A 47 -2.22 -8.40 1.57
C GLN A 47 -3.01 -7.31 2.32
N THR A 48 -4.20 -6.96 1.84
CA THR A 48 -5.15 -6.09 2.55
C THR A 48 -5.78 -6.84 3.73
N GLY A 49 -6.43 -6.11 4.65
CA GLY A 49 -7.23 -6.73 5.71
C GLY A 49 -8.42 -7.55 5.20
N ALA A 50 -8.91 -7.25 3.99
CA ALA A 50 -10.01 -7.95 3.33
C ALA A 50 -9.55 -9.22 2.58
N GLY A 51 -8.24 -9.45 2.45
CA GLY A 51 -7.69 -10.63 1.81
C GLY A 51 -7.18 -10.44 0.37
N ASP A 52 -7.29 -9.22 -0.17
CA ASP A 52 -6.79 -8.88 -1.52
C ASP A 52 -5.27 -8.82 -1.53
N HIS A 53 -4.65 -9.17 -2.65
CA HIS A 53 -3.20 -9.30 -2.75
C HIS A 53 -2.57 -8.15 -3.53
N TYR A 54 -1.59 -7.49 -2.92
CA TYR A 54 -0.67 -6.62 -3.65
C TYR A 54 0.39 -7.49 -4.32
N CYS A 55 0.48 -7.39 -5.64
CA CYS A 55 1.34 -8.22 -6.46
C CYS A 55 2.22 -7.36 -7.37
N PHE A 56 3.48 -7.77 -7.56
CA PHE A 56 4.21 -7.40 -8.74
C PHE A 56 3.64 -8.14 -9.95
N PHE A 57 3.34 -7.41 -11.02
CA PHE A 57 2.82 -7.98 -12.24
C PHE A 57 3.96 -8.23 -13.25
N ALA A 58 4.64 -9.36 -13.09
CA ALA A 58 5.81 -9.72 -13.89
C ALA A 58 5.49 -9.81 -15.40
N SER A 59 4.29 -10.28 -15.77
CA SER A 59 3.86 -10.31 -17.17
C SER A 59 3.56 -8.93 -17.77
N GLY A 60 3.39 -7.91 -16.93
CA GLY A 60 3.19 -6.53 -17.36
C GLY A 60 4.48 -5.69 -17.36
N GLN A 61 5.63 -6.30 -17.08
CA GLN A 61 6.91 -5.60 -17.04
C GLN A 61 7.24 -4.99 -18.42
N HIS A 62 7.56 -3.70 -18.43
CA HIS A 62 7.91 -2.96 -19.65
C HIS A 62 8.89 -1.84 -19.30
N ASP A 63 9.87 -1.58 -20.17
CA ASP A 63 10.90 -0.54 -19.99
C ASP A 63 11.62 -0.56 -18.63
N GLY A 64 11.82 -1.76 -18.08
CA GLY A 64 12.47 -1.95 -16.77
C GLY A 64 11.56 -1.75 -15.56
N GLU A 65 10.33 -1.27 -15.77
CA GLU A 65 9.33 -1.06 -14.74
C GLU A 65 8.45 -2.30 -14.55
N MET A 66 8.23 -2.68 -13.30
CA MET A 66 7.41 -3.83 -12.92
C MET A 66 6.16 -3.33 -12.17
N PRO A 67 4.99 -3.25 -12.83
CA PRO A 67 3.79 -2.69 -12.24
C PRO A 67 3.36 -3.39 -10.96
N VAL A 68 2.77 -2.61 -10.05
CA VAL A 68 2.09 -3.12 -8.87
C VAL A 68 0.59 -3.11 -9.13
N VAL A 69 -0.06 -4.25 -8.85
CA VAL A 69 -1.50 -4.46 -9.01
C VAL A 69 -2.12 -4.97 -7.70
N LEU A 70 -3.41 -4.71 -7.51
CA LEU A 70 -4.24 -5.33 -6.49
C LEU A 70 -5.07 -6.45 -7.13
N LEU A 71 -4.93 -7.67 -6.66
CA LEU A 71 -5.80 -8.79 -7.04
C LEU A 71 -6.92 -8.90 -6.01
N TRP A 72 -8.16 -8.78 -6.47
CA TRP A 72 -9.33 -8.96 -5.63
C TRP A 72 -9.49 -10.43 -5.24
N HIS A 73 -9.85 -10.67 -3.99
CA HIS A 73 -9.98 -12.04 -3.47
C HIS A 73 -11.27 -12.75 -3.93
N ASP A 74 -12.29 -11.98 -4.32
CA ASP A 74 -13.62 -12.46 -4.69
C ASP A 74 -13.92 -12.36 -6.19
N GLN A 75 -13.01 -11.74 -6.95
CA GLN A 75 -13.15 -11.49 -8.38
C GLN A 75 -11.87 -11.87 -9.11
N ASP A 76 -12.01 -12.41 -10.32
CA ASP A 76 -10.88 -12.74 -11.20
C ASP A 76 -10.30 -11.50 -11.92
N GLU A 77 -10.25 -10.37 -11.20
CA GLU A 77 -9.84 -9.05 -11.69
C GLU A 77 -8.67 -8.47 -10.90
N ALA A 78 -7.74 -7.87 -11.62
CA ALA A 78 -6.62 -7.13 -11.07
C ALA A 78 -6.73 -5.66 -11.44
N ARG A 79 -6.37 -4.79 -10.50
CA ARG A 79 -6.37 -3.32 -10.66
C ARG A 79 -4.96 -2.77 -10.58
N TYR A 80 -4.55 -1.95 -11.54
CA TYR A 80 -3.25 -1.29 -11.51
C TYR A 80 -3.21 -0.19 -10.43
N LEU A 81 -2.14 -0.19 -9.64
CA LEU A 81 -1.92 0.77 -8.56
C LEU A 81 -0.72 1.69 -8.79
N ALA A 82 0.32 1.20 -9.46
CA ALA A 82 1.51 1.99 -9.77
C ALA A 82 2.34 1.30 -10.85
N LYS A 83 3.17 2.09 -11.56
CA LYS A 83 4.08 1.55 -12.57
C LYS A 83 5.26 0.75 -11.98
N ASN A 84 5.61 1.01 -10.73
CA ASN A 84 6.70 0.35 -10.01
C ASN A 84 6.55 0.44 -8.48
N LEU A 85 7.51 -0.13 -7.74
CA LEU A 85 7.49 -0.17 -6.28
C LEU A 85 7.66 1.20 -5.63
N GLN A 86 8.50 2.08 -6.18
CA GLN A 86 8.73 3.42 -5.63
C GLN A 86 7.44 4.24 -5.67
N ASP A 87 6.78 4.25 -6.83
CA ASP A 87 5.52 4.98 -7.02
C ASP A 87 4.40 4.37 -6.17
N PHE A 88 4.39 3.04 -6.01
CA PHE A 88 3.47 2.36 -5.09
C PHE A 88 3.69 2.80 -3.64
N ILE A 89 4.95 2.85 -3.15
CA ILE A 89 5.26 3.28 -1.78
C ILE A 89 4.84 4.73 -1.57
N PHE A 90 5.14 5.62 -2.52
CA PHE A 90 4.70 7.01 -2.46
C PHE A 90 3.17 7.12 -2.40
N HIS A 91 2.46 6.40 -3.28
CA HIS A 91 1.00 6.37 -3.29
C HIS A 91 0.41 5.86 -1.96
N MET A 92 0.98 4.79 -1.39
CA MET A 92 0.52 4.26 -0.12
C MET A 92 0.72 5.25 1.04
N LEU A 93 1.84 5.98 1.05
CA LEU A 93 2.10 7.02 2.05
C LEU A 93 1.13 8.20 1.91
N LEU A 94 0.80 8.61 0.68
CA LEU A 94 -0.25 9.63 0.46
C LEU A 94 -1.60 9.18 1.00
N ASN A 95 -2.02 7.93 0.73
CA ASN A 95 -3.27 7.39 1.26
C ASN A 95 -3.26 7.36 2.80
N SER A 96 -2.16 6.92 3.42
CA SER A 96 -2.04 6.94 4.89
C SER A 96 -2.10 8.35 5.48
N MET A 97 -1.63 9.37 4.75
CA MET A 97 -1.74 10.76 5.20
C MET A 97 -3.14 11.35 5.01
N ALA A 98 -3.94 10.82 4.07
CA ALA A 98 -5.27 11.34 3.74
C ALA A 98 -6.39 10.74 4.63
N ASP A 99 -6.14 9.60 5.26
CA ASP A 99 -7.15 8.82 5.97
C ASP A 99 -6.70 8.49 7.41
N GLN A 100 -7.02 9.38 8.34
CA GLN A 100 -6.90 9.10 9.77
C GLN A 100 -8.05 8.18 10.18
N ASP A 101 -7.71 7.06 10.82
CA ASP A 101 -8.69 6.10 11.33
C ASP A 101 -9.54 6.70 12.46
N THR A 102 -10.69 7.27 12.09
CA THR A 102 -11.66 7.83 13.04
C THR A 102 -12.50 6.76 13.72
N TYR A 103 -12.52 5.52 13.21
CA TYR A 103 -13.32 4.44 13.78
C TYR A 103 -12.69 3.85 15.03
N ASN A 104 -11.36 3.81 15.07
CA ASN A 104 -10.60 3.25 16.19
C ASN A 104 -10.13 4.31 17.21
N GLU A 105 -10.71 5.52 17.18
CA GLU A 105 -10.42 6.63 18.11
C GLU A 105 -8.92 6.99 18.21
N VAL A 106 -8.17 6.82 17.11
CA VAL A 106 -6.73 7.13 17.07
C VAL A 106 -6.54 8.63 17.26
N SER A 107 -5.77 9.01 18.28
CA SER A 107 -5.49 10.42 18.54
C SER A 107 -4.63 11.04 17.44
N ASP A 108 -4.73 12.36 17.27
CA ASP A 108 -3.90 13.10 16.30
C ASP A 108 -2.39 12.90 16.52
N GLY A 109 -1.98 12.75 17.79
CA GLY A 109 -0.60 12.46 18.16
C GLY A 109 -0.15 11.07 17.71
N GLU A 110 -0.96 10.04 17.96
CA GLU A 110 -0.67 8.66 17.54
C GLU A 110 -0.67 8.53 16.01
N PHE A 111 -1.62 9.18 15.33
CA PHE A 111 -1.69 9.23 13.87
C PHE A 111 -0.39 9.81 13.29
N ARG A 112 0.05 10.97 13.78
CA ARG A 112 1.32 11.58 13.33
C ARG A 112 2.53 10.71 13.65
N GLU A 113 2.62 10.17 14.87
CA GLU A 113 3.74 9.33 15.27
C GLU A 113 3.87 8.08 14.37
N GLN A 114 2.74 7.47 13.99
CA GLN A 114 2.71 6.35 13.07
C GLN A 114 3.19 6.74 11.67
N LEU A 115 2.76 7.89 11.15
CA LEU A 115 3.21 8.40 9.86
C LEU A 115 4.71 8.71 9.86
N GLU A 116 5.23 9.34 10.92
CA GLU A 116 6.66 9.66 11.08
C GLU A 116 7.52 8.38 11.10
N LYS A 117 7.12 7.37 11.86
CA LYS A 117 7.81 6.06 11.91
C LYS A 117 7.78 5.36 10.54
N THR A 118 6.66 5.43 9.84
CA THR A 118 6.52 4.84 8.51
C THR A 118 7.42 5.57 7.51
N MET A 119 7.44 6.90 7.52
CA MET A 119 8.32 7.72 6.70
C MET A 119 9.80 7.41 6.94
N LEU A 120 10.22 7.28 8.20
CA LEU A 120 11.61 6.98 8.56
C LEU A 120 12.10 5.66 7.91
N THR A 121 11.23 4.65 7.85
CA THR A 121 11.60 3.31 7.35
C THR A 121 11.52 3.20 5.81
N HIS A 122 10.76 4.09 5.16
CA HIS A 122 10.48 4.03 3.72
C HIS A 122 11.13 5.14 2.89
N ALA A 123 11.69 6.19 3.52
CA ALA A 123 12.31 7.32 2.82
C ALA A 123 13.37 6.91 1.78
N ARG A 124 14.09 5.82 2.01
CA ARG A 124 15.12 5.29 1.07
C ARG A 124 14.58 4.81 -0.28
N TYR A 125 13.27 4.60 -0.39
CA TYR A 125 12.61 4.14 -1.62
C TYR A 125 11.97 5.28 -2.40
N LEU A 126 12.09 6.53 -1.93
CA LEU A 126 11.46 7.70 -2.53
C LEU A 126 12.47 8.53 -3.32
N THR A 127 11.99 9.28 -4.30
CA THR A 127 12.79 10.38 -4.87
C THR A 127 12.92 11.52 -3.86
N PRO A 128 13.93 12.40 -3.99
CA PRO A 128 14.05 13.58 -3.14
C PRO A 128 12.80 14.48 -3.16
N GLU A 129 12.17 14.60 -4.33
CA GLU A 129 10.94 15.39 -4.51
C GLU A 129 9.75 14.76 -3.77
N GLN A 130 9.51 13.46 -3.95
CA GLN A 130 8.48 12.71 -3.22
C GLN A 130 8.68 12.82 -1.70
N ALA A 131 9.91 12.65 -1.22
CA ALA A 131 10.23 12.76 0.19
C ALA A 131 10.00 14.18 0.74
N GLN A 132 10.27 15.22 -0.04
CA GLN A 132 10.04 16.61 0.36
C GLN A 132 8.54 16.93 0.45
N VAL A 133 7.73 16.45 -0.49
CA VAL A 133 6.27 16.62 -0.47
C VAL A 133 5.67 15.96 0.77
N LEU A 134 6.03 14.71 1.06
CA LEU A 134 5.53 14.00 2.23
C LEU A 134 5.95 14.65 3.57
N GLN A 135 7.18 15.18 3.66
CA GLN A 135 7.62 15.96 4.83
C GLN A 135 6.82 17.27 5.00
N THR A 136 6.49 17.91 3.88
CA THR A 136 5.67 19.12 3.90
C THR A 136 4.26 18.80 4.38
N LEU A 137 3.67 17.69 3.93
CA LEU A 137 2.36 17.21 4.40
C LEU A 137 2.36 16.87 5.89
N LEU A 138 3.39 16.16 6.38
CA LEU A 138 3.54 15.84 7.81
C LEU A 138 3.55 17.06 8.73
N SER A 139 4.00 18.20 8.22
CA SER A 139 4.08 19.46 8.97
C SER A 139 2.78 20.26 8.97
N ARG A 140 1.76 19.84 8.23
CA ARG A 140 0.45 20.53 8.15
C ARG A 140 -0.42 20.19 9.36
N ASP A 141 -1.44 21.01 9.60
CA ASP A 141 -2.54 20.67 10.49
C ASP A 141 -3.39 19.54 9.91
N ILE A 142 -4.02 18.76 10.79
CA ILE A 142 -5.03 17.78 10.38
C ILE A 142 -6.31 18.55 10.05
N ILE A 143 -6.91 18.21 8.91
CA ILE A 143 -8.14 18.82 8.42
C ILE A 143 -9.28 17.82 8.49
N ASP A 144 -10.46 18.32 8.84
CA ASP A 144 -11.73 17.62 8.70
C ASP A 144 -12.46 18.17 7.47
N TYR A 145 -12.95 17.29 6.60
CA TYR A 145 -13.72 17.68 5.42
C TYR A 145 -14.79 16.65 5.10
N GLU A 146 -15.73 17.02 4.23
CA GLU A 146 -16.80 16.12 3.80
C GLU A 146 -16.84 15.97 2.29
N VAL A 147 -17.03 14.74 1.84
CA VAL A 147 -17.22 14.40 0.44
C VAL A 147 -18.70 14.13 0.18
N ALA A 148 -19.23 14.75 -0.87
CA ALA A 148 -20.60 14.52 -1.31
C ALA A 148 -20.68 13.21 -2.10
N LEU A 149 -21.50 12.29 -1.60
CA LEU A 149 -21.75 11.00 -2.23
C LEU A 149 -23.08 11.01 -3.01
N PRO A 150 -23.27 10.07 -3.95
CA PRO A 150 -24.55 9.88 -4.63
C PRO A 150 -25.73 9.77 -3.65
N LYS A 151 -26.90 10.24 -4.08
CA LYS A 151 -28.14 10.27 -3.28
C LYS A 151 -28.10 11.23 -2.07
N GLY A 152 -27.25 12.26 -2.11
CA GLY A 152 -27.20 13.33 -1.10
C GLY A 152 -26.58 12.89 0.23
N ARG A 153 -25.90 11.75 0.24
CA ARG A 153 -25.11 11.30 1.39
C ARG A 153 -23.85 12.17 1.51
N ARG A 154 -23.33 12.29 2.72
CA ARG A 154 -22.05 12.95 3.02
C ARG A 154 -21.20 11.96 3.79
N GLU A 155 -19.93 11.90 3.43
CA GLU A 155 -18.93 11.10 4.13
C GLU A 155 -17.92 12.06 4.76
N ALA A 156 -17.64 11.87 6.05
CA ALA A 156 -16.67 12.67 6.76
C ALA A 156 -15.29 12.02 6.61
N HIS A 157 -14.30 12.84 6.29
CA HIS A 157 -12.91 12.45 6.13
C HIS A 157 -12.03 13.33 7.00
N ARG A 158 -10.92 12.76 7.45
CA ARG A 158 -9.94 13.45 8.30
C ARG A 158 -8.53 13.03 7.90
N GLY A 159 -7.62 13.98 7.72
CA GLY A 159 -6.25 13.69 7.30
C GLY A 159 -5.39 14.95 7.15
N LEU A 160 -4.19 14.81 6.59
CA LEU A 160 -3.24 15.91 6.30
C LEU A 160 -3.43 16.51 4.90
N LEU A 161 -4.27 15.89 4.08
CA LEU A 161 -4.64 16.30 2.73
C LEU A 161 -6.01 15.74 2.37
N THR A 162 -6.67 16.37 1.40
CA THR A 162 -7.94 15.90 0.83
C THR A 162 -7.74 14.86 -0.26
N ASP A 163 -8.78 14.09 -0.60
CA ASP A 163 -8.79 13.17 -1.75
C ASP A 163 -8.47 13.86 -3.08
N THR A 164 -8.89 15.13 -3.22
CA THR A 164 -8.61 15.93 -4.41
C THR A 164 -7.13 16.30 -4.51
N GLU A 165 -6.51 16.68 -3.38
CA GLU A 165 -5.06 16.93 -3.32
C GLU A 165 -4.27 15.64 -3.55
N LEU A 166 -4.68 14.52 -2.95
CA LEU A 166 -4.06 13.22 -3.17
C LEU A 166 -4.07 12.84 -4.65
N ALA A 167 -5.23 12.97 -5.31
CA ALA A 167 -5.35 12.70 -6.74
C ALA A 167 -4.43 13.61 -7.57
N SER A 168 -4.38 14.90 -7.24
CA SER A 168 -3.52 15.87 -7.92
C SER A 168 -2.03 15.52 -7.77
N LEU A 169 -1.58 15.20 -6.55
CA LEU A 169 -0.20 14.79 -6.28
C LEU A 169 0.17 13.47 -6.98
N ARG A 170 -0.76 12.53 -7.07
CA ARG A 170 -0.57 11.29 -7.82
C ARG A 170 -0.35 11.58 -9.30
N ASP A 171 -1.24 12.37 -9.90
CA ASP A 171 -1.19 12.65 -11.33
C ASP A 171 0.04 13.48 -11.71
N GLU A 172 0.55 14.31 -10.79
CA GLU A 172 1.78 15.09 -10.95
C GLU A 172 3.06 14.27 -10.76
N LEU A 173 3.19 13.53 -9.65
CA LEU A 173 4.46 12.94 -9.22
C LEU A 173 4.64 11.47 -9.60
N ILE A 174 3.54 10.75 -9.81
CA ILE A 174 3.53 9.34 -10.19
C ILE A 174 2.55 9.06 -11.34
N PRO A 175 2.63 9.83 -12.45
CA PRO A 175 1.72 9.65 -13.57
C PRO A 175 1.81 8.22 -14.11
N TYR A 176 0.65 7.59 -14.24
CA TYR A 176 0.54 6.26 -14.80
C TYR A 176 -0.80 6.11 -15.55
N ASP A 177 -0.71 5.95 -16.86
CA ASP A 177 -1.84 5.84 -17.78
C ASP A 177 -2.78 4.67 -17.46
N LYS A 178 -2.26 3.62 -16.82
CA LYS A 178 -3.05 2.45 -16.41
C LYS A 178 -3.57 2.56 -14.98
N PHE A 179 -3.27 3.60 -14.22
CA PHE A 179 -3.74 3.72 -12.83
C PHE A 179 -5.26 3.52 -12.74
N ASP A 180 -5.71 2.72 -11.78
CA ASP A 180 -7.12 2.35 -11.53
C ASP A 180 -7.80 1.55 -12.66
N HIS A 181 -7.13 1.27 -13.78
CA HIS A 181 -7.64 0.34 -14.79
C HIS A 181 -7.66 -1.09 -14.24
N CYS A 182 -8.78 -1.77 -14.45
CA CYS A 182 -8.95 -3.19 -14.13
C CYS A 182 -8.76 -4.07 -15.38
N PHE A 183 -8.29 -5.29 -15.17
CA PHE A 183 -8.25 -6.33 -16.19
C PHE A 183 -8.54 -7.72 -15.58
N ALA A 184 -9.29 -8.53 -16.32
CA ALA A 184 -9.50 -9.93 -15.96
C ALA A 184 -8.23 -10.75 -16.18
N TYR A 185 -7.85 -11.57 -15.20
CA TYR A 185 -6.67 -12.44 -15.29
C TYR A 185 -7.00 -13.94 -15.34
N SER A 186 -8.26 -14.28 -15.11
CA SER A 186 -8.82 -15.62 -15.32
C SER A 186 -10.08 -15.47 -16.16
N THR A 187 -10.22 -16.33 -17.17
CA THR A 187 -11.52 -16.58 -17.79
C THR A 187 -12.08 -17.78 -17.06
N ALA A 188 -13.20 -17.61 -16.34
CA ALA A 188 -13.97 -18.76 -15.84
C ALA A 188 -14.14 -19.76 -17.00
N SER A 189 -13.49 -20.92 -16.86
CA SER A 189 -13.57 -22.03 -17.80
C SER A 189 -14.58 -23.06 -17.33
#